data_AF-A0AAU2HY03-F1
#
_entry.id   AF-A0AAU2HY03-F1
#
_cell.length_a   1.000
_cell.length_b   1.000
_cell.length_c   1.000
_cell.angle_alpha   90.00
_cell.angle_beta   90.00
_cell.angle_gamma   90.00
#
_symmetry.space_group_name_H-M   'P 1'
#
loop_
_entity.id
_entity.type
_entity.pdbx_description
1 polymer ?
#
loop_
_entity_poly.entity_id
_entity_poly.type
_entity_poly.pdbx_seq_one_letter_code
_entity_poly.pdbx_strand_id
1 'polypeptide(L)'
;MHDTGTVSQSAPAPTPGPDSARTGHLPSPGREGDNRHTRRFGLPVATALVMGNIIGGGIFLLPVSVAPYGTISLVAFGVLTIGAIALALVFGRLAQRDPRTGGPYVYVREAFGDFAGFLAAWSYWITSWVSNAALAVTAVGYLDVLLPLHDSPWLMMTAALVVQWLPALANLAGTRYVGAVQLVSTVLKFVPLLLVAIGGLFFFDPDNLGPFQATEGGALGAVSASAAILLFSYLGVESAAVSAGEVRNPRRNVGRATVLGTLGAALVYLLGTLAVFGTVAHDKLLTSSAPFTDAVNAMFGGTWGGAAVACAALVSIVGALNGWTLLSAQTAYAAARDGLFPARFAVKRRGVPTFGVIVTVVLASLLTVYNYMAGTARVFEILVLVTTFTATVPYLLATAAQLYFLVSGQRDRVRPARLARDAVLALAAFGFSMWLLAGSGYAAVYQGVLFLFAGVLVYAWMSARKARA
;
A
#
# COMPACT_ATOMS: atom_id res chain seq x y z
N MET A 1 -62.05 -37.49 41.04
CA MET A 1 -60.71 -37.29 40.47
C MET A 1 -60.02 -36.25 41.34
N HIS A 2 -58.92 -36.64 41.99
CA HIS A 2 -57.76 -35.90 42.53
C HIS A 2 -57.82 -34.34 42.52
N ASP A 3 -57.29 -33.58 43.47
CA ASP A 3 -56.21 -33.82 44.42
C ASP A 3 -56.17 -32.69 45.46
N THR A 4 -55.63 -32.97 46.64
CA THR A 4 -55.26 -32.01 47.69
C THR A 4 -54.04 -31.17 47.29
N GLY A 5 -53.99 -29.88 47.67
CA GLY A 5 -52.84 -29.01 47.42
C GLY A 5 -52.64 -27.93 48.48
N THR A 6 -51.63 -28.15 49.32
CA THR A 6 -51.17 -27.36 50.47
C THR A 6 -50.30 -26.14 50.13
N VAL A 7 -50.30 -25.20 51.08
CA VAL A 7 -49.39 -24.06 51.40
C VAL A 7 -47.94 -24.15 50.89
N SER A 8 -47.36 -23.01 50.48
CA SER A 8 -45.97 -22.65 50.84
C SER A 8 -45.75 -21.13 50.82
N GLN A 9 -45.38 -20.60 51.97
CA GLN A 9 -44.98 -19.21 52.20
C GLN A 9 -43.61 -18.93 51.54
N SER A 10 -43.47 -17.75 50.96
CA SER A 10 -42.22 -17.24 50.40
C SER A 10 -41.12 -17.13 51.45
N ALA A 11 -40.00 -17.82 51.23
CA ALA A 11 -38.78 -17.66 52.02
C ALA A 11 -38.17 -16.24 51.83
N PRO A 12 -37.60 -15.61 52.87
CA PRO A 12 -36.87 -14.36 52.72
C PRO A 12 -35.51 -14.59 52.05
N ALA A 13 -35.09 -13.63 51.22
CA ALA A 13 -33.79 -13.64 50.54
C ALA A 13 -32.62 -13.61 51.55
N PRO A 14 -31.53 -14.37 51.31
CA PRO A 14 -30.37 -14.35 52.20
C PRO A 14 -29.57 -13.04 52.06
N THR A 15 -29.32 -12.38 53.18
CA THR A 15 -28.39 -11.25 53.31
C THR A 15 -26.95 -11.71 53.04
N PRO A 16 -26.16 -11.01 52.19
CA PRO A 16 -24.77 -11.36 51.98
C PRO A 16 -23.92 -10.95 53.19
N GLY A 17 -23.24 -11.93 53.81
CA GLY A 17 -22.27 -11.69 54.87
C GLY A 17 -20.96 -11.06 54.34
N PRO A 18 -20.17 -10.41 55.22
CA PRO A 18 -18.96 -9.72 54.83
C PRO A 18 -17.77 -10.67 54.93
N ASP A 19 -17.50 -11.45 53.88
CA ASP A 19 -16.14 -11.90 53.54
C ASP A 19 -16.15 -12.83 52.33
N SER A 20 -15.91 -12.25 51.15
CA SER A 20 -15.30 -13.01 50.05
C SER A 20 -14.45 -12.07 49.22
N ALA A 21 -13.24 -11.81 49.73
CA ALA A 21 -12.13 -11.37 48.93
C ALA A 21 -11.96 -12.32 47.73
N ARG A 22 -12.20 -11.83 46.51
CA ARG A 22 -11.83 -12.52 45.26
C ARG A 22 -11.30 -11.51 44.24
N THR A 23 -9.98 -11.54 44.09
CA THR A 23 -9.26 -11.49 42.81
C THR A 23 -9.77 -10.48 41.79
N GLY A 24 -9.08 -9.35 41.68
CA GLY A 24 -9.19 -8.43 40.56
C GLY A 24 -8.95 -9.17 39.24
N HIS A 25 -10.03 -9.52 38.56
CA HIS A 25 -10.02 -9.96 37.17
C HIS A 25 -9.70 -8.72 36.34
N LEU A 26 -8.44 -8.58 35.90
CA LEU A 26 -8.09 -7.64 34.85
C LEU A 26 -9.05 -7.87 33.67
N PRO A 27 -9.68 -6.81 33.12
CA PRO A 27 -10.59 -6.98 32.00
C PRO A 27 -9.82 -7.65 30.85
N SER A 28 -10.32 -8.80 30.41
CA SER A 28 -9.84 -9.48 29.22
C SER A 28 -9.76 -8.47 28.08
N PRO A 29 -8.70 -8.45 27.24
CA PRO A 29 -8.64 -7.54 26.11
C PRO A 29 -9.86 -7.80 25.23
N GLY A 30 -10.81 -6.87 25.28
CA GLY A 30 -12.14 -7.05 24.72
C GLY A 30 -12.05 -7.43 23.26
N ARG A 31 -12.66 -8.56 22.90
CA ARG A 31 -13.17 -8.78 21.55
C ARG A 31 -14.03 -7.56 21.23
N GLU A 32 -13.57 -6.70 20.32
CA GLU A 32 -14.35 -5.58 19.83
C GLU A 32 -15.73 -6.12 19.41
N GLY A 33 -16.75 -5.77 20.20
CA GLY A 33 -18.14 -5.95 19.83
C GLY A 33 -18.37 -5.30 18.48
N ASP A 34 -19.21 -5.93 17.67
CA ASP A 34 -19.60 -5.57 16.31
C ASP A 34 -20.18 -4.14 16.23
N ASN A 35 -19.35 -3.11 16.40
CA ASN A 35 -19.77 -1.72 16.37
C ASN A 35 -19.88 -1.30 14.91
N ARG A 36 -21.01 -1.64 14.28
CA ARG A 36 -21.37 -1.33 12.89
C ARG A 36 -21.14 0.14 12.49
N HIS A 37 -21.09 1.08 13.45
CA HIS A 37 -20.83 2.50 13.22
C HIS A 37 -19.37 2.88 12.88
N THR A 38 -18.41 1.97 13.06
CA THR A 38 -16.98 2.21 12.76
C THR A 38 -16.57 1.75 11.35
N ARG A 39 -17.23 0.75 10.77
CA ARG A 39 -16.89 0.21 9.44
C ARG A 39 -17.52 1.03 8.30
N ARG A 40 -16.79 2.01 7.82
CA ARG A 40 -17.28 3.03 6.87
C ARG A 40 -16.95 2.71 5.40
N PHE A 41 -15.97 1.87 5.11
CA PHE A 41 -15.56 1.56 3.75
C PHE A 41 -16.37 0.38 3.19
N GLY A 42 -17.32 0.68 2.30
CA GLY A 42 -17.95 -0.36 1.47
C GLY A 42 -16.97 -0.95 0.46
N LEU A 43 -17.40 -1.99 -0.28
CA LEU A 43 -16.57 -2.60 -1.33
C LEU A 43 -16.05 -1.55 -2.35
N PRO A 44 -16.85 -0.60 -2.87
CA PRO A 44 -16.34 0.40 -3.81
C PRO A 44 -15.23 1.28 -3.22
N VAL A 45 -15.38 1.73 -1.97
CA VAL A 45 -14.37 2.56 -1.30
C VAL A 45 -13.10 1.77 -1.02
N ALA A 46 -13.22 0.51 -0.59
CA ALA A 46 -12.07 -0.37 -0.37
C ALA A 46 -11.33 -0.69 -1.68
N THR A 47 -12.06 -0.95 -2.77
CA THR A 47 -11.48 -1.11 -4.11
C THR A 47 -10.81 0.17 -4.56
N ALA A 48 -11.45 1.33 -4.35
CA ALA A 48 -10.89 2.64 -4.69
C ALA A 48 -9.66 3.00 -3.86
N LEU A 49 -9.56 2.51 -2.61
CA LEU A 49 -8.38 2.64 -1.78
C LEU A 49 -7.21 1.82 -2.33
N VAL A 50 -7.44 0.54 -2.66
CA VAL A 50 -6.42 -0.31 -3.29
C VAL A 50 -6.00 0.28 -4.63
N MET A 51 -6.96 0.49 -5.53
CA MET A 51 -6.69 1.01 -6.86
C MET A 51 -6.05 2.40 -6.81
N GLY A 52 -6.49 3.28 -5.90
CA GLY A 52 -5.95 4.63 -5.79
C GLY A 52 -4.59 4.72 -5.09
N ASN A 53 -4.19 3.73 -4.31
CA ASN A 53 -2.83 3.67 -3.74
C ASN A 53 -1.84 3.05 -4.73
N ILE A 54 -2.30 2.09 -5.54
CA ILE A 54 -1.57 1.54 -6.67
C ILE A 54 -1.39 2.64 -7.73
N ILE A 55 -2.49 3.13 -8.31
CA ILE A 55 -2.52 4.23 -9.30
C ILE A 55 -2.22 5.57 -8.60
N GLY A 56 -0.94 5.87 -8.44
CA GLY A 56 -0.44 7.13 -7.89
C GLY A 56 0.45 7.87 -8.89
N GLY A 57 1.65 8.25 -8.46
CA GLY A 57 2.67 8.87 -9.32
C GLY A 57 3.47 7.87 -10.16
N GLY A 58 3.59 6.60 -9.72
CA GLY A 58 4.39 5.59 -10.40
C GLY A 58 4.00 5.40 -11.87
N ILE A 59 2.71 5.14 -12.12
CA ILE A 59 2.17 4.89 -13.49
C ILE A 59 2.63 5.91 -14.52
N PHE A 60 2.60 7.17 -14.12
CA PHE A 60 2.80 8.29 -15.02
C PHE A 60 4.23 8.36 -15.57
N LEU A 61 5.20 7.87 -14.80
CA LEU A 61 6.60 7.76 -15.20
C LEU A 61 6.98 6.35 -15.65
N LEU A 62 6.10 5.35 -15.49
CA LEU A 62 6.42 3.97 -15.83
C LEU A 62 6.93 3.80 -17.27
N PRO A 63 6.32 4.41 -18.30
CA PRO A 63 6.79 4.23 -19.67
C PRO A 63 8.24 4.64 -19.85
N VAL A 64 8.66 5.81 -19.33
CA VAL A 64 10.07 6.23 -19.42
C VAL A 64 10.98 5.36 -18.56
N SER A 65 10.53 4.92 -17.38
CA SER A 65 11.36 4.09 -16.50
C SER A 65 11.63 2.69 -17.06
N VAL A 66 10.74 2.14 -17.90
CA VAL A 66 10.91 0.81 -18.50
C VAL A 66 11.30 0.83 -19.98
N ALA A 67 11.23 1.99 -20.65
CA ALA A 67 11.70 2.16 -22.01
C ALA A 67 13.16 1.66 -22.21
N PRO A 68 14.14 1.92 -21.32
CA PRO A 68 15.52 1.44 -21.50
C PRO A 68 15.68 -0.09 -21.62
N TYR A 69 14.67 -0.87 -21.23
CA TYR A 69 14.69 -2.33 -21.35
C TYR A 69 14.06 -2.85 -22.64
N GLY A 70 13.34 -1.98 -23.36
CA GLY A 70 12.61 -2.33 -24.58
C GLY A 70 11.19 -2.84 -24.31
N THR A 71 10.50 -3.28 -25.37
CA THR A 71 9.10 -3.73 -25.28
C THR A 71 8.92 -5.03 -24.50
N ILE A 72 10.00 -5.77 -24.21
CA ILE A 72 10.00 -6.91 -23.26
C ILE A 72 9.52 -6.52 -21.85
N SER A 73 9.61 -5.24 -21.48
CA SER A 73 9.02 -4.73 -20.24
C SER A 73 7.51 -4.98 -20.13
N LEU A 74 6.78 -5.08 -21.25
CA LEU A 74 5.35 -5.45 -21.26
C LEU A 74 5.13 -6.91 -20.82
N VAL A 75 6.07 -7.81 -21.13
CA VAL A 75 6.07 -9.20 -20.63
C VAL A 75 6.32 -9.21 -19.13
N ALA A 76 7.29 -8.42 -18.66
CA ALA A 76 7.55 -8.24 -17.23
C ALA A 76 6.30 -7.75 -16.49
N PHE A 77 5.55 -6.84 -17.10
CA PHE A 77 4.26 -6.35 -16.61
C PHE A 77 3.21 -7.45 -16.43
N GLY A 78 3.08 -8.34 -17.42
CA GLY A 78 2.18 -9.50 -17.34
C GLY A 78 2.55 -10.43 -16.19
N VAL A 79 3.83 -10.78 -16.07
CA VAL A 79 4.35 -11.61 -14.97
C VAL A 79 4.11 -10.95 -13.62
N LEU A 80 4.38 -9.65 -13.51
CA LEU A 80 4.17 -8.88 -12.29
C LEU A 80 2.69 -8.81 -11.89
N THR A 81 1.79 -8.64 -12.86
CA THR A 81 0.34 -8.64 -12.64
C THR A 81 -0.12 -9.96 -12.05
N ILE A 82 0.36 -11.09 -12.58
CA ILE A 82 0.04 -12.43 -12.06
C ILE A 82 0.52 -12.56 -10.61
N GLY A 83 1.75 -12.13 -10.32
CA GLY A 83 2.30 -12.15 -8.96
C GLY A 83 1.54 -11.25 -7.99
N ALA A 84 1.17 -10.03 -8.41
CA ALA A 84 0.37 -9.12 -7.61
C ALA A 84 -1.03 -9.67 -7.32
N ILE A 85 -1.66 -10.35 -8.29
CA ILE A 85 -2.94 -11.04 -8.07
C ILE A 85 -2.76 -12.22 -7.10
N ALA A 86 -1.66 -12.97 -7.18
CA ALA A 86 -1.36 -14.02 -6.21
C ALA A 86 -1.23 -13.47 -4.78
N LEU A 87 -0.50 -12.36 -4.60
CA LEU A 87 -0.44 -11.63 -3.33
C LEU A 87 -1.82 -11.15 -2.88
N ALA A 88 -2.61 -10.59 -3.80
CA ALA A 88 -3.96 -10.12 -3.54
C ALA A 88 -4.87 -11.25 -2.98
N LEU A 89 -4.77 -12.44 -3.56
CA LEU A 89 -5.50 -13.62 -3.11
C LEU A 89 -5.02 -14.10 -1.74
N VAL A 90 -3.71 -14.08 -1.47
CA VAL A 90 -3.13 -14.42 -0.16
C VAL A 90 -3.63 -13.45 0.91
N PHE A 91 -3.56 -12.13 0.68
CA PHE A 91 -4.10 -11.15 1.62
C PHE A 91 -5.60 -11.32 1.85
N GLY A 92 -6.34 -11.69 0.81
CA GLY A 92 -7.76 -12.03 0.93
C GLY A 92 -8.01 -13.22 1.87
N ARG A 93 -7.15 -14.23 1.87
CA ARG A 93 -7.26 -15.39 2.80
C ARG A 93 -6.83 -15.05 4.21
N LEU A 94 -5.76 -14.29 4.37
CA LEU A 94 -5.32 -13.81 5.68
C LEU A 94 -6.38 -12.90 6.32
N ALA A 95 -7.01 -12.00 5.55
CA ALA A 95 -8.08 -11.15 6.03
C ALA A 95 -9.38 -11.91 6.38
N GLN A 96 -9.63 -13.06 5.75
CA GLN A 96 -10.73 -13.96 6.14
C GLN A 96 -10.51 -14.54 7.54
N ARG A 97 -9.26 -14.90 7.84
CA ARG A 97 -8.82 -15.43 9.12
C ARG A 97 -8.90 -14.34 10.19
N ASP A 98 -8.18 -13.23 9.99
CA ASP A 98 -8.09 -12.14 10.96
C ASP A 98 -8.35 -10.76 10.31
N PRO A 99 -9.59 -10.25 10.36
CA PRO A 99 -9.93 -8.97 9.73
C PRO A 99 -9.57 -7.73 10.56
N ARG A 100 -8.56 -7.78 11.45
CA ARG A 100 -8.12 -6.62 12.25
C ARG A 100 -7.33 -5.61 11.41
N THR A 101 -7.32 -4.35 11.88
CA THR A 101 -6.50 -3.28 11.30
C THR A 101 -5.01 -3.60 11.49
N GLY A 102 -4.19 -3.35 10.47
CA GLY A 102 -2.74 -3.57 10.48
C GLY A 102 -2.26 -4.52 9.38
N GLY A 103 -3.16 -5.28 8.74
CA GLY A 103 -2.86 -6.07 7.54
C GLY A 103 -1.68 -7.01 7.74
N PRO A 104 -0.61 -6.94 6.92
CA PRO A 104 0.56 -7.82 7.02
C PRO A 104 1.10 -7.96 8.45
N TYR A 105 1.14 -6.87 9.23
CA TYR A 105 1.58 -6.88 10.62
C TYR A 105 0.86 -7.92 11.48
N VAL A 106 -0.48 -7.91 11.43
CA VAL A 106 -1.34 -8.74 12.29
C VAL A 106 -1.10 -10.21 11.98
N TYR A 107 -1.06 -10.56 10.70
CA TYR A 107 -0.88 -11.93 10.23
C TYR A 107 0.49 -12.50 10.63
N VAL A 108 1.53 -11.69 10.46
CA VAL A 108 2.91 -12.08 10.78
C VAL A 108 3.09 -12.24 12.27
N ARG A 109 2.52 -11.32 13.07
CA ARG A 109 2.56 -11.41 14.53
C ARG A 109 1.83 -12.65 15.05
N GLU A 110 0.67 -12.96 14.50
CA GLU A 110 -0.10 -14.15 14.89
C GLU A 110 0.64 -15.45 14.53
N ALA A 111 1.36 -15.50 13.41
CA ALA A 111 2.11 -16.69 12.99
C ALA A 111 3.45 -16.86 13.71
N PHE A 112 4.21 -15.77 13.91
CA PHE A 112 5.63 -15.82 14.29
C PHE A 112 5.98 -15.02 15.55
N GLY A 113 5.00 -14.38 16.19
CA GLY A 113 5.18 -13.63 17.44
C GLY A 113 5.58 -12.16 17.28
N ASP A 114 5.86 -11.52 18.42
CA ASP A 114 5.99 -10.06 18.54
C ASP A 114 7.14 -9.48 17.70
N PHE A 115 8.32 -10.13 17.64
CA PHE A 115 9.46 -9.60 16.90
C PHE A 115 9.23 -9.59 15.38
N ALA A 116 8.75 -10.71 14.82
CA ALA A 116 8.44 -10.79 13.39
C ALA A 116 7.32 -9.81 13.01
N GLY A 117 6.31 -9.68 13.88
CA GLY A 117 5.27 -8.66 13.76
C GLY A 117 5.88 -7.24 13.72
N PHE A 118 6.74 -6.91 14.68
CA PHE A 118 7.43 -5.62 14.70
C PHE A 118 8.20 -5.35 13.41
N LEU A 119 8.98 -6.32 12.89
CA LEU A 119 9.71 -6.16 11.63
C LEU A 119 8.78 -5.85 10.45
N ALA A 120 7.66 -6.58 10.34
CA ALA A 120 6.67 -6.33 9.29
C ALA A 120 6.05 -4.92 9.42
N ALA A 121 5.68 -4.49 10.63
CA ALA A 121 5.13 -3.16 10.87
C ALA A 121 6.16 -2.05 10.62
N TRP A 122 7.39 -2.21 11.10
CA TRP A 122 8.48 -1.25 10.96
C TRP A 122 8.86 -1.04 9.49
N SER A 123 9.06 -2.14 8.76
CA SER A 123 9.39 -2.10 7.34
C SER A 123 8.26 -1.47 6.52
N TYR A 124 7.02 -1.83 6.80
CA TYR A 124 5.87 -1.24 6.12
C TYR A 124 5.70 0.26 6.43
N TRP A 125 5.93 0.65 7.68
CA TRP A 125 5.84 2.04 8.08
C TRP A 125 6.90 2.90 7.38
N ILE A 126 8.14 2.40 7.27
CA ILE A 126 9.21 3.02 6.46
C ILE A 126 8.78 3.20 5.02
N THR A 127 8.35 2.11 4.37
CA THR A 127 7.84 2.13 3.00
C THR A 127 6.83 3.25 2.82
N SER A 128 5.87 3.38 3.74
CA SER A 128 4.77 4.32 3.59
C SER A 128 5.19 5.79 3.61
N TRP A 129 6.08 6.22 4.53
CA TRP A 129 6.51 7.62 4.57
C TRP A 129 7.57 7.96 3.51
N VAL A 130 8.40 6.98 3.11
CA VAL A 130 9.35 7.14 1.99
C VAL A 130 8.57 7.29 0.66
N SER A 131 7.54 6.47 0.44
CA SER A 131 6.65 6.58 -0.73
C SER A 131 5.92 7.93 -0.79
N ASN A 132 5.52 8.49 0.36
CA ASN A 132 4.92 9.83 0.39
C ASN A 132 5.88 10.92 -0.13
N ALA A 133 7.17 10.84 0.25
CA ALA A 133 8.16 11.78 -0.26
C ALA A 133 8.38 11.61 -1.78
N ALA A 134 8.46 10.37 -2.26
CA ALA A 134 8.59 10.07 -3.70
C ALA A 134 7.38 10.61 -4.50
N LEU A 135 6.16 10.38 -4.02
CA LEU A 135 4.94 10.91 -4.62
C LEU A 135 4.93 12.44 -4.65
N ALA A 136 5.40 13.11 -3.59
CA ALA A 136 5.49 14.56 -3.55
C ALA A 136 6.45 15.12 -4.62
N VAL A 137 7.59 14.46 -4.85
CA VAL A 137 8.54 14.82 -5.91
C VAL A 137 7.93 14.59 -7.29
N THR A 138 7.27 13.46 -7.52
CA THR A 138 6.56 13.19 -8.78
C THR A 138 5.47 14.22 -9.07
N ALA A 139 4.76 14.69 -8.04
CA ALA A 139 3.75 15.74 -8.21
C ALA A 139 4.36 17.03 -8.75
N VAL A 140 5.56 17.41 -8.28
CA VAL A 140 6.23 18.62 -8.76
C VAL A 140 6.62 18.49 -10.23
N GLY A 141 7.04 17.31 -10.70
CA GLY A 141 7.30 17.09 -12.12
C GLY A 141 6.08 17.37 -13.01
N TYR A 142 4.89 16.95 -12.57
CA TYR A 142 3.63 17.27 -13.27
C TYR A 142 3.17 18.71 -13.08
N LEU A 143 3.49 19.33 -11.95
CA LEU A 143 3.21 20.74 -11.71
C LEU A 143 4.08 21.64 -12.60
N ASP A 144 5.32 21.23 -12.88
CA ASP A 144 6.26 21.93 -13.77
C ASP A 144 5.73 22.04 -15.21
N VAL A 145 4.96 21.05 -15.67
CA VAL A 145 4.26 21.08 -16.97
C VAL A 145 3.21 22.19 -17.04
N LEU A 146 2.59 22.54 -15.91
CA LEU A 146 1.52 23.55 -15.84
C LEU A 146 2.07 24.95 -15.53
N LEU A 147 3.07 25.00 -14.65
CA LEU A 147 3.71 26.21 -14.17
C LEU A 147 5.22 25.93 -14.21
N PRO A 148 6.03 26.67 -14.99
CA PRO A 148 7.47 26.40 -15.04
C PRO A 148 8.11 26.72 -13.67
N LEU A 149 8.40 25.68 -12.90
CA LEU A 149 9.00 25.74 -11.56
C LEU A 149 10.50 25.39 -11.58
N HIS A 150 10.98 24.74 -12.64
CA HIS A 150 12.34 24.22 -12.76
C HIS A 150 13.46 25.25 -12.58
N ASP A 151 13.16 26.55 -12.78
CA ASP A 151 14.12 27.64 -12.57
C ASP A 151 14.49 27.84 -11.10
N SER A 152 13.71 27.30 -10.15
CA SER A 152 13.95 27.48 -8.72
C SER A 152 13.77 26.18 -7.92
N PRO A 153 14.88 25.54 -7.48
CA PRO A 153 14.82 24.36 -6.61
C PRO A 153 14.05 24.61 -5.30
N TRP A 154 14.09 25.84 -4.79
CA TRP A 154 13.34 26.24 -3.59
C TRP A 154 11.83 26.27 -3.84
N LEU A 155 11.41 26.72 -5.02
CA LEU A 155 10.00 26.72 -5.40
C LEU A 155 9.49 25.29 -5.61
N MET A 156 10.26 24.44 -6.28
CA MET A 156 9.98 23.01 -6.43
C MET A 156 9.84 22.31 -5.06
N MET A 157 10.78 22.55 -4.16
CA MET A 157 10.74 21.99 -2.80
C MET A 157 9.50 22.46 -2.04
N THR A 158 9.19 23.76 -2.10
CA THR A 158 8.01 24.33 -1.42
C THR A 158 6.72 23.74 -1.98
N ALA A 159 6.62 23.57 -3.30
CA ALA A 159 5.49 22.93 -3.95
C ALA A 159 5.32 21.47 -3.49
N ALA A 160 6.41 20.68 -3.43
CA ALA A 160 6.37 19.31 -2.91
C ALA A 160 5.88 19.25 -1.46
N LEU A 161 6.33 20.18 -0.61
CA LEU A 161 5.86 20.29 0.78
C LEU A 161 4.36 20.65 0.84
N VAL A 162 3.90 21.62 0.05
CA VAL A 162 2.47 21.98 0.02
C VAL A 162 1.61 20.79 -0.42
N VAL A 163 2.00 20.11 -1.50
CA VAL A 163 1.25 18.98 -2.06
C VAL A 163 1.13 17.82 -1.06
N GLN A 164 2.16 17.52 -0.27
CA GLN A 164 2.08 16.43 0.73
C GLN A 164 1.27 16.82 1.98
N TRP A 165 1.28 18.08 2.39
CA TRP A 165 0.59 18.52 3.60
C TRP A 165 -0.93 18.65 3.40
N LEU A 166 -1.39 19.02 2.20
CA LEU A 166 -2.82 19.10 1.88
C LEU A 166 -3.62 17.81 2.24
N PRO A 167 -3.24 16.61 1.76
CA PRO A 167 -3.93 15.37 2.11
C PRO A 167 -3.68 14.95 3.58
N ALA A 168 -2.56 15.33 4.19
CA ALA A 168 -2.31 15.07 5.60
C ALA A 168 -3.29 15.85 6.49
N LEU A 169 -3.53 17.13 6.18
CA LEU A 169 -4.54 17.95 6.87
C LEU A 169 -5.95 17.36 6.70
N ALA A 170 -6.29 16.86 5.50
CA ALA A 170 -7.54 16.15 5.26
C ALA A 170 -7.66 14.86 6.11
N ASN A 171 -6.56 14.12 6.28
CA ASN A 171 -6.50 12.96 7.16
C ASN A 171 -6.73 13.34 8.64
N LEU A 172 -6.18 14.46 9.10
CA LEU A 172 -6.38 14.97 10.46
C LEU A 172 -7.84 15.41 10.71
N ALA A 173 -8.59 15.78 9.67
CA ALA A 173 -10.01 16.15 9.77
C ALA A 173 -10.93 14.94 10.08
N GLY A 174 -10.51 13.72 9.75
CA GLY A 174 -11.17 12.46 10.15
C GLY A 174 -11.46 11.48 9.02
N THR A 175 -11.72 10.20 9.35
CA THR A 175 -11.82 9.08 8.38
C THR A 175 -12.92 9.22 7.33
N ARG A 176 -13.99 9.99 7.61
CA ARG A 176 -15.07 10.25 6.64
C ARG A 176 -14.55 11.00 5.41
N TYR A 177 -13.73 12.01 5.62
CA TYR A 177 -13.17 12.82 4.54
C TYR A 177 -12.17 12.01 3.74
N VAL A 178 -11.34 11.21 4.41
CA VAL A 178 -10.36 10.33 3.76
C VAL A 178 -11.01 9.36 2.77
N GLY A 179 -12.09 8.68 3.16
CA GLY A 179 -12.81 7.76 2.28
C GLY A 179 -13.49 8.44 1.08
N ALA A 180 -14.05 9.64 1.28
CA ALA A 180 -14.68 10.41 0.22
C ALA A 180 -13.65 10.95 -0.78
N VAL A 181 -12.56 11.55 -0.28
CA VAL A 181 -11.42 12.02 -1.08
C VAL A 181 -10.82 10.86 -1.86
N GLN A 182 -10.67 9.69 -1.23
CA GLN A 182 -10.15 8.51 -1.92
C GLN A 182 -11.05 8.07 -3.07
N LEU A 183 -12.36 7.95 -2.86
CA LEU A 183 -13.28 7.50 -3.92
C LEU A 183 -13.32 8.51 -5.08
N VAL A 184 -13.46 9.80 -4.76
CA VAL A 184 -13.50 10.87 -5.76
C VAL A 184 -12.19 10.94 -6.55
N SER A 185 -11.05 11.02 -5.85
CA SER A 185 -9.74 11.06 -6.52
C SER A 185 -9.48 9.82 -7.37
N THR A 186 -9.89 8.63 -6.92
CA THR A 186 -9.74 7.40 -7.69
C THR A 186 -10.58 7.39 -8.97
N VAL A 187 -11.82 7.86 -8.93
CA VAL A 187 -12.64 7.99 -10.15
C VAL A 187 -12.05 9.04 -11.09
N LEU A 188 -11.69 10.22 -10.55
CA LEU A 188 -11.11 11.32 -11.33
C LEU A 188 -9.78 10.97 -11.98
N LYS A 189 -8.98 10.08 -11.40
CA LYS A 189 -7.74 9.62 -12.05
C LYS A 189 -7.95 8.45 -12.99
N PHE A 190 -8.81 7.50 -12.63
CA PHE A 190 -8.97 6.26 -13.37
C PHE A 190 -9.60 6.48 -14.74
N VAL A 191 -10.67 7.30 -14.80
CA VAL A 191 -11.39 7.52 -16.06
C VAL A 191 -10.51 8.21 -17.12
N PRO A 192 -9.84 9.34 -16.84
CA PRO A 192 -8.97 9.98 -17.83
C PRO A 192 -7.80 9.09 -18.25
N LEU A 193 -7.17 8.39 -17.31
CA LEU A 193 -6.08 7.46 -17.64
C LEU A 193 -6.56 6.32 -18.53
N LEU A 194 -7.74 5.75 -18.27
CA LEU A 194 -8.31 4.70 -19.11
C LEU A 194 -8.66 5.23 -20.50
N LEU A 195 -9.17 6.47 -20.59
CA LEU A 195 -9.45 7.12 -21.87
C LEU A 195 -8.17 7.36 -22.69
N VAL A 196 -7.09 7.82 -22.06
CA VAL A 196 -5.79 7.98 -22.73
C VAL A 196 -5.23 6.62 -23.13
N ALA A 197 -5.31 5.62 -22.24
CA ALA A 197 -4.82 4.27 -22.50
C ALA A 197 -5.56 3.58 -23.66
N ILE A 198 -6.88 3.70 -23.75
CA ILE A 198 -7.67 3.13 -24.85
C ILE A 198 -7.56 4.00 -26.11
N GLY A 199 -7.68 5.32 -25.94
CA GLY A 199 -7.60 6.30 -27.01
C GLY A 199 -6.26 6.23 -27.76
N GLY A 200 -5.15 6.12 -27.02
CA GLY A 200 -3.80 6.02 -27.61
C GLY A 200 -3.59 4.79 -28.47
N LEU A 201 -4.35 3.70 -28.27
CA LEU A 201 -4.28 2.53 -29.14
C LEU A 201 -4.81 2.81 -30.56
N PHE A 202 -5.67 3.81 -30.75
CA PHE A 202 -6.13 4.22 -32.07
C PHE A 202 -5.10 5.07 -32.83
N PHE A 203 -4.09 5.58 -32.14
CA PHE A 203 -2.98 6.36 -32.69
C PHE A 203 -1.67 5.57 -32.63
N PHE A 204 -1.76 4.26 -32.48
CA PHE A 204 -0.62 3.38 -32.33
C PHE A 204 0.14 3.27 -33.66
N ASP A 205 1.42 3.62 -33.63
CA ASP A 205 2.34 3.45 -34.73
C ASP A 205 3.46 2.48 -34.31
N PRO A 206 3.58 1.30 -34.97
CA PRO A 206 4.66 0.35 -34.70
C PRO A 206 6.07 0.94 -34.87
N ASP A 207 6.25 1.98 -35.69
CA ASP A 207 7.56 2.59 -35.93
C ASP A 207 8.07 3.39 -34.72
N ASN A 208 7.18 3.75 -33.78
CA ASN A 208 7.56 4.36 -32.51
C ASN A 208 8.17 3.35 -31.53
N LEU A 209 7.95 2.05 -31.75
CA LEU A 209 8.42 1.02 -30.82
C LEU A 209 9.94 0.96 -30.82
N GLY A 210 10.50 0.93 -29.60
CA GLY A 210 11.90 0.59 -29.41
C GLY A 210 12.20 -0.88 -29.70
N PRO A 211 13.48 -1.28 -29.58
CA PRO A 211 13.86 -2.68 -29.71
C PRO A 211 13.09 -3.55 -28.72
N PHE A 212 12.87 -4.83 -29.08
CA PHE A 212 12.24 -5.78 -28.18
C PHE A 212 13.04 -5.94 -26.88
N GLN A 213 14.37 -6.01 -27.00
CA GLN A 213 15.32 -6.04 -25.90
C GLN A 213 16.41 -5.00 -26.16
N ALA A 214 16.52 -3.99 -25.30
CA ALA A 214 17.53 -2.94 -25.41
C ALA A 214 18.81 -3.22 -24.59
N THR A 215 18.78 -4.18 -23.67
CA THR A 215 19.89 -4.43 -22.71
C THR A 215 20.73 -5.66 -23.08
N GLU A 216 22.04 -5.60 -22.86
CA GLU A 216 23.00 -6.68 -23.14
C GLU A 216 22.86 -7.93 -22.24
N GLY A 217 22.20 -7.81 -21.08
CA GLY A 217 22.06 -8.88 -20.07
C GLY A 217 21.08 -10.02 -20.39
N GLY A 218 20.62 -10.14 -21.64
CA GLY A 218 19.63 -11.14 -22.06
C GLY A 218 18.19 -10.83 -21.64
N ALA A 219 17.24 -11.51 -22.26
CA ALA A 219 15.80 -11.34 -22.03
C ALA A 219 15.39 -11.50 -20.55
N LEU A 220 15.96 -12.49 -19.84
CA LEU A 220 15.68 -12.73 -18.42
C LEU A 220 16.17 -11.60 -17.51
N GLY A 221 17.33 -11.02 -17.82
CA GLY A 221 17.88 -9.87 -17.10
C GLY A 221 16.99 -8.63 -17.26
N ALA A 222 16.60 -8.33 -18.50
CA ALA A 222 15.73 -7.19 -18.82
C ALA A 222 14.34 -7.33 -18.16
N VAL A 223 13.76 -8.53 -18.16
CA VAL A 223 12.48 -8.81 -17.47
C VAL A 223 12.62 -8.60 -15.97
N SER A 224 13.69 -9.10 -15.35
CA SER A 224 13.89 -8.99 -13.90
C SER A 224 14.12 -7.54 -13.46
N ALA A 225 14.92 -6.78 -14.21
CA ALA A 225 15.17 -5.37 -13.92
C ALA A 225 13.90 -4.51 -14.12
N SER A 226 13.16 -4.74 -15.21
CA SER A 226 11.87 -4.08 -15.44
C SER A 226 10.88 -4.39 -14.32
N ALA A 227 10.76 -5.66 -13.92
CA ALA A 227 9.85 -6.08 -12.86
C ALA A 227 10.15 -5.41 -11.50
N ALA A 228 11.42 -5.19 -11.18
CA ALA A 228 11.82 -4.50 -9.95
C ALA A 228 11.36 -3.03 -9.93
N ILE A 229 11.45 -2.33 -11.07
CA ILE A 229 10.93 -0.96 -11.20
C ILE A 229 9.40 -0.95 -11.14
N LEU A 230 8.78 -1.88 -11.88
CA LEU A 230 7.33 -1.99 -11.95
C LEU A 230 6.70 -2.35 -10.59
N LEU A 231 7.42 -3.05 -9.70
CA LEU A 231 6.94 -3.38 -8.35
C LEU A 231 6.49 -2.14 -7.58
N PHE A 232 7.26 -1.05 -7.66
CA PHE A 232 6.92 0.20 -7.00
C PHE A 232 5.48 0.64 -7.33
N SER A 233 5.07 0.42 -8.58
CA SER A 233 3.75 0.82 -9.04
C SER A 233 2.63 -0.13 -8.61
N TYR A 234 2.93 -1.34 -8.14
CA TYR A 234 1.96 -2.29 -7.55
C TYR A 234 1.90 -2.25 -6.02
N LEU A 235 2.68 -1.38 -5.38
CA LEU A 235 2.54 -1.13 -3.95
C LEU A 235 1.15 -0.62 -3.63
N GLY A 236 0.54 -1.15 -2.58
CA GLY A 236 -0.84 -0.84 -2.20
C GLY A 236 -1.83 -1.97 -2.46
N VAL A 237 -1.43 -3.12 -3.00
CA VAL A 237 -2.26 -4.35 -3.07
C VAL A 237 -2.83 -4.74 -1.69
N GLU A 238 -2.05 -4.52 -0.64
CA GLU A 238 -2.33 -4.78 0.77
C GLU A 238 -3.19 -3.69 1.44
N SER A 239 -3.48 -2.58 0.76
CA SER A 239 -4.16 -1.40 1.35
C SER A 239 -5.46 -1.75 2.08
N ALA A 240 -6.32 -2.58 1.45
CA ALA A 240 -7.57 -2.99 2.08
C ALA A 240 -7.36 -3.89 3.30
N ALA A 241 -6.28 -4.68 3.34
CA ALA A 241 -5.93 -5.52 4.48
C ALA A 241 -5.41 -4.68 5.66
N VAL A 242 -4.58 -3.68 5.40
CA VAL A 242 -4.12 -2.74 6.42
C VAL A 242 -5.31 -2.00 7.05
N SER A 243 -6.26 -1.56 6.22
CA SER A 243 -7.50 -0.89 6.66
C SER A 243 -8.67 -1.83 6.97
N ALA A 244 -8.45 -3.13 7.21
CA ALA A 244 -9.54 -4.10 7.35
C ALA A 244 -10.57 -3.74 8.45
N GLY A 245 -10.16 -3.08 9.54
CA GLY A 245 -11.07 -2.66 10.59
C GLY A 245 -12.07 -1.57 10.18
N GLU A 246 -11.78 -0.81 9.13
CA GLU A 246 -12.67 0.23 8.58
C GLU A 246 -13.55 -0.33 7.44
N VAL A 247 -13.27 -1.54 6.93
CA VAL A 247 -13.99 -2.18 5.82
C VAL A 247 -15.26 -2.89 6.30
N ARG A 248 -16.38 -2.64 5.63
CA ARG A 248 -17.65 -3.37 5.84
C ARG A 248 -17.51 -4.81 5.38
N ASN A 249 -17.97 -5.78 6.18
CA ASN A 249 -17.84 -7.21 5.90
C ASN A 249 -16.41 -7.62 5.48
N PRO A 250 -15.40 -7.34 6.33
CA PRO A 250 -13.99 -7.36 5.92
C PRO A 250 -13.52 -8.73 5.44
N ARG A 251 -13.99 -9.82 6.06
CA ARG A 251 -13.72 -11.21 5.62
C ARG A 251 -14.07 -11.47 4.15
N ARG A 252 -15.08 -10.77 3.61
CA ARG A 252 -15.49 -10.94 2.20
C ARG A 252 -14.93 -9.83 1.32
N ASN A 253 -14.96 -8.59 1.81
CA ASN A 253 -14.70 -7.42 0.98
C ASN A 253 -13.23 -7.06 0.85
N VAL A 254 -12.37 -7.39 1.84
CA VAL A 254 -10.92 -7.09 1.72
C VAL A 254 -10.32 -7.83 0.53
N GLY A 255 -10.48 -9.15 0.45
CA GLY A 255 -9.95 -9.93 -0.68
C GLY A 255 -10.53 -9.51 -2.03
N ARG A 256 -11.82 -9.18 -2.09
CA ARG A 256 -12.47 -8.69 -3.33
C ARG A 256 -11.93 -7.33 -3.75
N ALA A 257 -11.85 -6.39 -2.80
CA ALA A 257 -11.33 -5.05 -3.05
C ALA A 257 -9.90 -5.09 -3.54
N THR A 258 -9.07 -5.90 -2.90
CA THR A 258 -7.66 -6.09 -3.24
C THR A 258 -7.50 -6.68 -4.65
N VAL A 259 -8.24 -7.73 -5.02
CA VAL A 259 -8.18 -8.29 -6.38
C VAL A 259 -8.73 -7.33 -7.44
N LEU A 260 -9.91 -6.75 -7.22
CA LEU A 260 -10.54 -5.83 -8.17
C LEU A 260 -9.71 -4.57 -8.38
N GLY A 261 -9.16 -4.00 -7.31
CA GLY A 261 -8.32 -2.81 -7.39
C GLY A 261 -7.00 -3.08 -8.12
N THR A 262 -6.40 -4.25 -7.88
CA THR A 262 -5.18 -4.69 -8.58
C THR A 262 -5.43 -4.91 -10.07
N LEU A 263 -6.54 -5.57 -10.43
CA LEU A 263 -6.91 -5.78 -11.84
C LEU A 263 -7.21 -4.46 -12.56
N GLY A 264 -7.95 -3.56 -11.91
CA GLY A 264 -8.24 -2.23 -12.46
C GLY A 264 -6.97 -1.44 -12.74
N ALA A 265 -6.03 -1.41 -11.78
CA ALA A 265 -4.74 -0.76 -11.97
C ALA A 265 -3.90 -1.43 -13.07
N ALA A 266 -3.79 -2.76 -13.06
CA ALA A 266 -3.03 -3.50 -14.07
C ALA A 266 -3.53 -3.23 -15.50
N LEU A 267 -4.86 -3.14 -15.68
CA LEU A 267 -5.47 -2.82 -16.97
C LEU A 267 -5.00 -1.45 -17.48
N VAL A 268 -5.11 -0.41 -16.65
CA VAL A 268 -4.71 0.95 -17.02
C VAL A 268 -3.20 1.04 -17.24
N TYR A 269 -2.43 0.33 -16.45
CA TYR A 269 -0.97 0.34 -16.53
C TYR A 269 -0.46 -0.29 -17.82
N LEU A 270 -0.96 -1.48 -18.15
CA LEU A 270 -0.52 -2.23 -19.32
C LEU A 270 -1.00 -1.55 -20.61
N LEU A 271 -2.28 -1.17 -20.68
CA LEU A 271 -2.80 -0.45 -21.84
C LEU A 271 -2.18 0.95 -21.98
N GLY A 272 -2.00 1.67 -20.87
CA GLY A 272 -1.41 3.00 -20.88
C GLY A 272 0.05 2.97 -21.32
N THR A 273 0.85 2.02 -20.82
CA THR A 273 2.25 1.87 -21.25
C THR A 273 2.34 1.49 -22.73
N LEU A 274 1.49 0.55 -23.18
CA LEU A 274 1.43 0.16 -24.59
C LEU A 274 1.03 1.33 -25.49
N ALA A 275 0.04 2.13 -25.07
CA ALA A 275 -0.39 3.32 -25.79
C ALA A 275 0.73 4.36 -25.89
N VAL A 276 1.46 4.63 -24.81
CA VAL A 276 2.60 5.56 -24.83
C VAL A 276 3.72 5.04 -25.73
N PHE A 277 4.05 3.75 -25.67
CA PHE A 277 5.06 3.14 -26.54
C PHE A 277 4.70 3.23 -28.04
N GLY A 278 3.42 3.17 -28.37
CA GLY A 278 2.96 3.28 -29.75
C GLY A 278 2.77 4.72 -30.24
N THR A 279 2.70 5.72 -29.35
CA THR A 279 2.40 7.11 -29.72
C THR A 279 3.62 8.04 -29.62
N VAL A 280 4.60 7.69 -28.79
CA VAL A 280 5.82 8.47 -28.59
C VAL A 280 7.02 7.66 -29.07
N ALA A 281 7.78 8.23 -30.00
CA ALA A 281 9.01 7.62 -30.49
C ALA A 281 9.98 7.29 -29.34
N HIS A 282 10.57 6.09 -29.41
CA HIS A 282 11.38 5.52 -28.34
C HIS A 282 12.54 6.42 -27.86
N ASP A 283 13.25 7.06 -28.79
CA ASP A 283 14.36 7.97 -28.52
C ASP A 283 13.93 9.19 -27.67
N LYS A 284 12.76 9.75 -27.97
CA LYS A 284 12.16 10.83 -27.18
C LYS A 284 11.69 10.34 -25.82
N LEU A 285 11.09 9.14 -25.78
CA LEU A 285 10.56 8.57 -24.55
C LEU A 285 11.63 8.37 -23.47
N LEU A 286 12.86 8.00 -23.86
CA LEU A 286 14.00 7.82 -22.94
C LEU A 286 14.39 9.08 -22.15
N THR A 287 14.01 10.27 -22.64
CA THR A 287 14.33 11.56 -22.01
C THR A 287 13.10 12.32 -21.52
N SER A 288 11.92 11.70 -21.61
CA SER A 288 10.65 12.31 -21.22
C SER A 288 10.52 12.48 -19.71
N SER A 289 10.06 13.66 -19.27
CA SER A 289 9.66 13.92 -17.89
C SER A 289 8.17 13.65 -17.63
N ALA A 290 7.35 13.57 -18.68
CA ALA A 290 5.91 13.36 -18.59
C ALA A 290 5.37 12.53 -19.76
N PRO A 291 5.62 11.20 -19.80
CA PRO A 291 5.32 10.35 -20.97
C PRO A 291 3.86 10.37 -21.44
N PHE A 292 2.91 10.38 -20.51
CA PHE A 292 1.48 10.46 -20.85
C PHE A 292 1.08 11.82 -21.43
N THR A 293 1.74 12.90 -21.00
CA THR A 293 1.55 14.24 -21.56
C THR A 293 2.08 14.27 -23.00
N ASP A 294 3.27 13.70 -23.22
CA ASP A 294 3.88 13.61 -24.56
C ASP A 294 3.03 12.77 -25.51
N ALA A 295 2.51 11.63 -25.05
CA ALA A 295 1.61 10.78 -25.83
C ALA A 295 0.36 11.53 -26.29
N VAL A 296 -0.32 12.23 -25.38
CA VAL A 296 -1.54 12.98 -25.74
C VAL A 296 -1.24 14.15 -26.68
N ASN A 297 -0.11 14.83 -26.48
CA ASN A 297 0.34 15.88 -27.41
C ASN A 297 0.66 15.32 -28.79
N ALA A 298 1.26 14.13 -28.88
CA ALA A 298 1.51 13.44 -30.14
C ALA A 298 0.22 13.00 -30.85
N MET A 299 -0.80 12.56 -30.09
CA MET A 299 -2.10 12.11 -30.64
C MET A 299 -2.92 13.25 -31.23
N PHE A 300 -3.03 14.39 -30.53
CA PHE A 300 -3.99 15.44 -30.88
C PHE A 300 -3.37 16.77 -31.33
N GLY A 301 -2.05 16.91 -31.21
CA GLY A 301 -1.35 18.16 -31.46
C GLY A 301 -1.58 19.23 -30.37
N GLY A 302 -0.62 20.15 -30.25
CA GLY A 302 -0.64 21.23 -29.25
C GLY A 302 -0.28 20.77 -27.83
N THR A 303 -0.55 21.61 -26.84
CA THR A 303 -0.18 21.39 -25.42
C THR A 303 -1.37 21.26 -24.46
N TRP A 304 -2.59 21.50 -24.95
CA TRP A 304 -3.81 21.49 -24.13
C TRP A 304 -4.09 20.10 -23.53
N GLY A 305 -3.87 19.04 -24.32
CA GLY A 305 -4.10 17.67 -23.90
C GLY A 305 -3.08 17.23 -22.85
N GLY A 306 -1.81 17.59 -23.06
CA GLY A 306 -0.75 17.40 -22.07
C GLY A 306 -1.04 18.09 -20.73
N ALA A 307 -1.55 19.33 -20.76
CA ALA A 307 -1.96 20.05 -19.55
C ALA A 307 -3.14 19.37 -18.83
N ALA A 308 -4.12 18.85 -19.57
CA ALA A 308 -5.23 18.09 -18.99
C ALA A 308 -4.75 16.81 -18.29
N VAL A 309 -3.81 16.08 -18.90
CA VAL A 309 -3.17 14.91 -18.29
C VAL A 309 -2.39 15.30 -17.03
N ALA A 310 -1.64 16.39 -17.07
CA ALA A 310 -0.88 16.86 -15.91
C ALA A 310 -1.79 17.21 -14.72
N CYS A 311 -2.93 17.88 -14.97
CA CYS A 311 -3.95 18.11 -13.96
C CYS A 311 -4.51 16.80 -13.38
N ALA A 312 -4.82 15.81 -14.23
CA ALA A 312 -5.30 14.50 -13.79
C ALA A 312 -4.23 13.75 -12.97
N ALA A 313 -2.96 13.87 -13.34
CA ALA A 313 -1.83 13.30 -12.60
C ALA A 313 -1.68 13.93 -11.21
N LEU A 314 -1.80 15.24 -11.09
CA LEU A 314 -1.77 15.93 -9.79
C LEU A 314 -2.91 15.47 -8.87
N VAL A 315 -4.14 15.40 -9.39
CA VAL A 315 -5.29 14.85 -8.63
C VAL A 315 -5.04 13.40 -8.22
N SER A 316 -4.43 12.61 -9.11
CA SER A 316 -4.08 11.21 -8.84
C SER A 316 -3.11 11.07 -7.68
N ILE A 317 -2.03 11.85 -7.71
CA ILE A 317 -0.93 11.81 -6.74
C ILE A 317 -1.41 12.31 -5.38
N VAL A 318 -2.20 13.39 -5.32
CA VAL A 318 -2.83 13.86 -4.08
C VAL A 318 -3.75 12.79 -3.49
N GLY A 319 -4.51 12.09 -4.32
CA GLY A 319 -5.33 10.94 -3.90
C GLY A 319 -4.50 9.79 -3.33
N ALA A 320 -3.37 9.46 -3.96
CA ALA A 320 -2.46 8.44 -3.46
C ALA A 320 -1.80 8.84 -2.12
N LEU A 321 -1.34 10.09 -2.00
CA LEU A 321 -0.81 10.66 -0.75
C LEU A 321 -1.83 10.59 0.40
N ASN A 322 -3.10 10.85 0.11
CA ASN A 322 -4.18 10.70 1.09
C ASN A 322 -4.29 9.27 1.62
N GLY A 323 -4.27 8.28 0.74
CA GLY A 323 -4.36 6.87 1.13
C GLY A 323 -3.09 6.36 1.83
N TRP A 324 -1.90 6.64 1.29
CA TRP A 324 -0.62 6.22 1.89
C TRP A 324 -0.38 6.83 3.28
N THR A 325 -0.79 8.08 3.49
CA THR A 325 -0.76 8.73 4.81
C THR A 325 -1.66 8.01 5.82
N LEU A 326 -2.87 7.60 5.39
CA LEU A 326 -3.77 6.82 6.23
C LEU A 326 -3.15 5.46 6.61
N LEU A 327 -2.61 4.74 5.62
CA LEU A 327 -2.03 3.41 5.84
C LEU A 327 -0.83 3.45 6.78
N SER A 328 0.06 4.44 6.59
CA SER A 328 1.20 4.66 7.47
C SER A 328 0.77 4.82 8.93
N ALA A 329 -0.27 5.64 9.17
CA ALA A 329 -0.81 5.87 10.50
C ALA A 329 -1.48 4.61 11.09
N GLN A 330 -2.21 3.85 10.28
CA GLN A 330 -2.92 2.64 10.73
C GLN A 330 -1.98 1.49 11.10
N THR A 331 -0.90 1.27 10.34
CA THR A 331 0.07 0.22 10.65
C THR A 331 0.80 0.51 11.97
N ALA A 332 1.27 1.74 12.15
CA ALA A 332 1.90 2.15 13.41
C ALA A 332 0.93 2.09 14.59
N TYR A 333 -0.34 2.46 14.38
CA TYR A 333 -1.40 2.32 15.40
C TYR A 333 -1.63 0.88 15.82
N ALA A 334 -1.71 -0.06 14.86
CA ALA A 334 -1.91 -1.47 15.14
C ALA A 334 -0.75 -2.02 16.00
N ALA A 335 0.49 -1.74 15.61
CA ALA A 335 1.67 -2.15 16.38
C ALA A 335 1.75 -1.50 17.77
N ALA A 336 1.29 -0.25 17.91
CA ALA A 336 1.30 0.46 19.19
C ALA A 336 0.26 -0.08 20.18
N ARG A 337 -0.92 -0.52 19.71
CA ARG A 337 -1.92 -1.17 20.56
C ARG A 337 -1.41 -2.47 21.20
N ASP A 338 -0.51 -3.14 20.51
CA ASP A 338 0.13 -4.38 20.97
C ASP A 338 1.43 -4.12 21.77
N GLY A 339 1.76 -2.85 22.02
CA GLY A 339 2.92 -2.44 22.81
C GLY A 339 4.26 -2.53 22.06
N LEU A 340 4.24 -2.71 20.74
CA LEU A 340 5.45 -2.83 19.91
C LEU A 340 5.93 -1.48 19.35
N PHE A 341 5.08 -0.45 19.44
CA PHE A 341 5.39 0.94 19.08
C PHE A 341 5.09 1.88 20.26
N PRO A 342 5.65 3.11 20.28
CA PRO A 342 5.38 4.07 21.35
C PRO A 342 3.87 4.32 21.54
N ALA A 343 3.42 4.38 22.80
CA ALA A 343 1.99 4.45 23.15
C ALA A 343 1.23 5.63 22.52
N ARG A 344 1.93 6.73 22.17
CA ARG A 344 1.31 7.88 21.48
C ARG A 344 0.72 7.52 20.11
N PHE A 345 1.27 6.52 19.41
CA PHE A 345 0.73 6.04 18.14
C PHE A 345 -0.62 5.31 18.29
N ALA A 346 -0.96 4.81 19.48
CA ALA A 346 -2.23 4.14 19.76
C ALA A 346 -3.40 5.12 19.99
N VAL A 347 -3.15 6.44 20.00
CA VAL A 347 -4.20 7.44 20.27
C VAL A 347 -4.91 7.83 18.97
N LYS A 348 -6.22 7.54 18.88
CA LYS A 348 -7.09 8.02 17.80
C LYS A 348 -7.82 9.31 18.19
N ARG A 349 -7.89 10.27 17.27
CA ARG A 349 -8.86 11.39 17.32
C ARG A 349 -9.65 11.40 16.02
N ARG A 350 -10.97 11.60 16.11
CA ARG A 350 -11.88 11.59 14.93
C ARG A 350 -11.74 10.35 14.04
N GLY A 351 -11.42 9.21 14.66
CA GLY A 351 -11.24 7.91 13.98
C GLY A 351 -9.84 7.66 13.37
N VAL A 352 -8.94 8.64 13.38
CA VAL A 352 -7.61 8.55 12.75
C VAL A 352 -6.49 8.58 13.81
N PRO A 353 -5.40 7.78 13.67
CA PRO A 353 -4.22 7.90 14.53
C PRO A 353 -3.45 9.20 14.24
N THR A 354 -3.85 10.30 14.87
CA THR A 354 -3.38 11.67 14.59
C THR A 354 -1.87 11.82 14.74
N PHE A 355 -1.28 11.23 15.79
CA PHE A 355 0.16 11.27 16.00
C PHE A 355 0.91 10.53 14.88
N GLY A 356 0.38 9.38 14.43
CA GLY A 356 0.93 8.65 13.29
C GLY A 356 0.95 9.48 12.02
N VAL A 357 -0.17 10.14 11.68
CA VAL A 357 -0.25 11.04 10.51
C VAL A 357 0.79 12.15 10.56
N ILE A 358 0.93 12.82 11.70
CA ILE A 358 1.89 13.93 11.86
C ILE A 358 3.33 13.43 11.67
N VAL A 359 3.71 12.33 12.34
CA VAL A 359 5.07 11.79 12.23
C VAL A 359 5.36 11.36 10.79
N THR A 360 4.41 10.68 10.13
CA THR A 360 4.53 10.27 8.73
C THR A 360 4.81 11.46 7.81
N VAL A 361 4.02 12.54 7.92
CA VAL A 361 4.20 13.70 7.03
C VAL A 361 5.46 14.50 7.36
N VAL A 362 5.86 14.56 8.63
CA VAL A 362 7.11 15.22 9.03
C VAL A 362 8.32 14.47 8.50
N LEU A 363 8.35 13.13 8.63
CA LEU A 363 9.44 12.31 8.09
C LEU A 363 9.51 12.39 6.57
N ALA A 364 8.36 12.34 5.89
CA ALA A 364 8.28 12.57 4.45
C ALA A 364 8.79 13.97 4.06
N SER A 365 8.44 15.02 4.82
CA SER A 365 8.91 16.39 4.58
C SER A 365 10.42 16.52 4.74
N LEU A 366 11.01 15.93 5.79
CA LEU A 366 12.46 15.92 5.99
C LEU A 366 13.18 15.25 4.83
N LEU A 367 12.63 14.14 4.34
CA LEU A 367 13.16 13.42 3.20
C LEU A 367 13.01 14.20 1.89
N THR A 368 11.88 14.89 1.69
CA THR A 368 11.68 15.82 0.57
C THR A 368 12.72 16.94 0.59
N VAL A 369 12.95 17.58 1.74
CA VAL A 369 13.97 18.63 1.88
C VAL A 369 15.35 18.07 1.55
N TYR A 370 15.70 16.91 2.10
CA TYR A 370 16.97 16.24 1.79
C TYR A 370 17.12 15.95 0.28
N ASN A 371 16.07 15.48 -0.39
CA ASN A 371 16.05 15.22 -1.83
C ASN A 371 16.39 16.46 -2.66
N TYR A 372 15.82 17.62 -2.33
CA TYR A 372 16.10 18.87 -3.06
C TYR A 372 17.46 19.50 -2.69
N MET A 373 17.98 19.24 -1.48
CA MET A 373 19.31 19.72 -1.07
C MET A 373 20.46 18.86 -1.61
N ALA A 374 20.27 17.55 -1.75
CA ALA A 374 21.31 16.60 -2.18
C ALA A 374 21.37 16.34 -3.70
N GLY A 375 20.45 16.92 -4.48
CA GLY A 375 20.28 16.69 -5.92
C GLY A 375 19.15 15.68 -6.21
N THR A 376 18.14 16.14 -6.95
CA THR A 376 16.82 15.49 -7.11
C THR A 376 16.85 14.10 -7.75
N ALA A 377 17.72 13.86 -8.73
CA ALA A 377 17.73 12.61 -9.49
C ALA A 377 18.22 11.40 -8.67
N ARG A 378 19.32 11.56 -7.94
CA ARG A 378 19.95 10.46 -7.19
C ARG A 378 19.13 10.03 -5.98
N VAL A 379 18.42 10.97 -5.36
CA VAL A 379 17.62 10.66 -4.19
C VAL A 379 16.32 9.94 -4.58
N PHE A 380 15.62 10.32 -5.65
CA PHE A 380 14.44 9.58 -6.11
C PHE A 380 14.72 8.10 -6.38
N GLU A 381 15.83 7.77 -7.06
CA GLU A 381 16.24 6.37 -7.27
C GLU A 381 16.47 5.65 -5.94
N ILE A 382 17.18 6.28 -5.00
CA ILE A 382 17.37 5.74 -3.64
C ILE A 382 16.02 5.53 -2.94
N LEU A 383 15.07 6.45 -3.07
CA LEU A 383 13.74 6.35 -2.47
C LEU A 383 12.99 5.14 -3.02
N VAL A 384 12.93 5.00 -4.35
CA VAL A 384 12.28 3.87 -5.00
C VAL A 384 12.94 2.56 -4.57
N LEU A 385 14.27 2.46 -4.61
CA LEU A 385 15.01 1.27 -4.22
C LEU A 385 14.76 0.87 -2.75
N VAL A 386 14.80 1.83 -1.83
CA VAL A 386 14.49 1.59 -0.41
C VAL A 386 13.05 1.10 -0.25
N THR A 387 12.07 1.75 -0.90
CA THR A 387 10.65 1.32 -0.82
C THR A 387 10.43 -0.09 -1.37
N THR A 388 11.09 -0.47 -2.45
CA THR A 388 10.99 -1.80 -3.05
C THR A 388 11.43 -2.87 -2.05
N PHE A 389 12.57 -2.70 -1.38
CA PHE A 389 13.00 -3.64 -0.33
C PHE A 389 12.03 -3.64 0.85
N THR A 390 11.74 -2.46 1.41
CA THR A 390 10.97 -2.38 2.66
C THR A 390 9.52 -2.81 2.48
N ALA A 391 8.97 -2.74 1.27
CA ALA A 391 7.65 -3.29 0.94
C ALA A 391 7.67 -4.81 0.76
N THR A 392 8.77 -5.36 0.26
CA THR A 392 8.88 -6.80 -0.01
C THR A 392 8.97 -7.62 1.29
N VAL A 393 9.57 -7.07 2.35
CA VAL A 393 9.64 -7.71 3.67
C VAL A 393 8.26 -8.11 4.23
N PRO A 394 7.28 -7.20 4.40
CA PRO A 394 5.95 -7.56 4.90
C PRO A 394 5.21 -8.52 3.95
N TYR A 395 5.47 -8.49 2.63
CA TYR A 395 4.88 -9.46 1.69
C TYR A 395 5.45 -10.86 1.86
N LEU A 396 6.78 -10.99 1.99
CA LEU A 396 7.45 -12.25 2.28
C LEU A 396 6.98 -12.83 3.61
N LEU A 397 6.94 -12.02 4.66
CA LEU A 397 6.50 -12.47 5.97
C LEU A 397 5.02 -12.85 5.97
N ALA A 398 4.15 -12.10 5.27
CA ALA A 398 2.72 -12.43 5.19
C ALA A 398 2.46 -13.71 4.38
N THR A 399 3.16 -13.92 3.26
CA THR A 399 3.05 -15.16 2.49
C THR A 399 3.60 -16.36 3.27
N ALA A 400 4.71 -16.19 4.00
CA ALA A 400 5.21 -17.19 4.95
C ALA A 400 4.21 -17.47 6.09
N ALA A 401 3.54 -16.45 6.63
CA ALA A 401 2.50 -16.61 7.64
C ALA A 401 1.32 -17.44 7.10
N GLN A 402 0.90 -17.19 5.86
CA GLN A 402 -0.11 -18.01 5.20
C GLN A 402 0.33 -19.48 5.08
N LEU A 403 1.58 -19.75 4.67
CA LEU A 403 2.13 -21.11 4.63
C LEU A 403 2.15 -21.76 6.03
N TYR A 404 2.58 -21.02 7.05
CA TYR A 404 2.57 -21.46 8.44
C TYR A 404 1.17 -21.87 8.89
N PHE A 405 0.13 -21.07 8.60
CA PHE A 405 -1.25 -21.41 8.93
C PHE A 405 -1.77 -22.63 8.16
N LEU A 406 -1.32 -22.85 6.93
CA LEU A 406 -1.66 -24.03 6.16
C LEU A 406 -1.01 -25.29 6.75
N VAL A 407 0.24 -25.22 7.20
CA VAL A 407 1.00 -26.36 7.76
C VAL A 407 0.60 -26.68 9.20
N SER A 408 0.41 -25.68 10.06
CA SER A 408 0.22 -25.80 11.52
C SER A 408 -1.07 -26.48 11.99
N GLY A 409 -1.94 -26.93 11.10
CA GLY A 409 -3.06 -27.78 11.51
C GLY A 409 -4.22 -27.06 12.21
N GLN A 410 -4.19 -25.72 12.36
CA GLN A 410 -5.31 -24.91 12.88
C GLN A 410 -6.47 -24.83 11.85
N ARG A 411 -7.01 -26.00 11.51
CA ARG A 411 -7.56 -26.34 10.18
C ARG A 411 -9.05 -26.66 10.19
N ASP A 412 -9.80 -26.36 11.24
CA ASP A 412 -11.10 -27.00 11.54
C ASP A 412 -12.15 -27.02 10.40
N ARG A 413 -11.97 -26.36 9.24
CA ARG A 413 -12.97 -26.27 8.15
C ARG A 413 -12.50 -26.27 6.68
N VAL A 414 -11.32 -26.79 6.30
CA VAL A 414 -10.84 -26.67 4.89
C VAL A 414 -10.78 -28.01 4.13
N ARG A 415 -11.40 -28.07 2.93
CA ARG A 415 -11.36 -29.22 2.00
C ARG A 415 -9.96 -29.40 1.38
N PRO A 416 -9.47 -30.63 1.12
CA PRO A 416 -8.13 -30.90 0.60
C PRO A 416 -7.78 -30.16 -0.70
N ALA A 417 -8.71 -30.10 -1.67
CA ALA A 417 -8.49 -29.38 -2.93
C ALA A 417 -8.31 -27.86 -2.74
N ARG A 418 -8.96 -27.27 -1.72
CA ARG A 418 -8.77 -25.86 -1.39
C ARG A 418 -7.41 -25.64 -0.71
N LEU A 419 -6.96 -26.60 0.09
CA LEU A 419 -5.64 -26.56 0.73
C LEU A 419 -4.52 -26.56 -0.32
N ALA A 420 -4.56 -27.48 -1.29
CA ALA A 420 -3.58 -27.57 -2.37
C ALA A 420 -3.52 -26.26 -3.17
N ARG A 421 -4.69 -25.71 -3.53
CA ARG A 421 -4.77 -24.41 -4.21
C ARG A 421 -4.14 -23.29 -3.37
N ASP A 422 -4.46 -23.22 -2.09
CA ASP A 422 -4.00 -22.13 -1.22
C ASP A 422 -2.50 -22.22 -0.93
N ALA A 423 -1.96 -23.45 -0.85
CA ALA A 423 -0.54 -23.69 -0.74
C ALA A 423 0.21 -23.28 -2.01
N VAL A 424 -0.30 -23.67 -3.19
CA VAL A 424 0.29 -23.26 -4.47
C VAL A 424 0.27 -21.73 -4.62
N LEU A 425 -0.85 -21.08 -4.29
CA LEU A 425 -0.94 -19.62 -4.33
C LEU A 425 0.04 -18.94 -3.36
N ALA A 426 0.17 -19.46 -2.14
CA ALA A 426 1.09 -18.91 -1.15
C ALA A 426 2.56 -19.13 -1.55
N LEU A 427 2.92 -20.30 -2.09
CA LEU A 427 4.25 -20.59 -2.61
C LEU A 427 4.58 -19.72 -3.83
N ALA A 428 3.63 -19.54 -4.75
CA ALA A 428 3.81 -18.68 -5.91
C ALA A 428 4.00 -17.21 -5.49
N ALA A 429 3.20 -16.70 -4.56
CA ALA A 429 3.34 -15.34 -4.03
C ALA A 429 4.64 -15.14 -3.24
N PHE A 430 5.09 -16.16 -2.50
CA PHE A 430 6.38 -16.16 -1.80
C PHE A 430 7.55 -16.13 -2.80
N GLY A 431 7.55 -17.03 -3.78
CA GLY A 431 8.57 -17.09 -4.84
C GLY A 431 8.61 -15.81 -5.66
N PHE A 432 7.45 -15.23 -5.97
CA PHE A 432 7.34 -13.92 -6.61
C PHE A 432 7.97 -12.81 -5.76
N SER A 433 7.66 -12.75 -4.46
CA SER A 433 8.25 -11.76 -3.56
C SER A 433 9.77 -11.93 -3.43
N MET A 434 10.26 -13.18 -3.44
CA MET A 434 11.71 -13.47 -3.46
C MET A 434 12.38 -13.03 -4.77
N TRP A 435 11.74 -13.29 -5.91
CA TRP A 435 12.24 -12.85 -7.21
C TRP A 435 12.33 -11.32 -7.29
N LEU A 436 11.33 -10.62 -6.77
CA LEU A 436 11.34 -9.16 -6.66
C LEU A 436 12.47 -8.62 -5.79
N LEU A 437 12.70 -9.28 -4.64
CA LEU A 437 13.81 -8.92 -3.76
C LEU A 437 15.16 -9.07 -4.49
N ALA A 438 15.35 -10.19 -5.20
CA ALA A 438 16.55 -10.43 -6.00
C ALA A 438 16.71 -9.41 -7.14
N GLY A 439 15.61 -9.04 -7.81
CA GLY A 439 15.61 -8.05 -8.89
C GLY A 439 15.87 -6.61 -8.45
N SER A 440 15.61 -6.26 -7.18
CA SER A 440 15.81 -4.90 -6.65
C SER A 440 17.27 -4.43 -6.61
N GLY A 441 18.22 -5.35 -6.74
CA GLY A 441 19.64 -5.05 -6.77
C GLY A 441 20.29 -4.93 -5.38
N TYR A 442 21.62 -5.09 -5.35
CA TYR A 442 22.39 -5.16 -4.10
C TYR A 442 22.27 -3.89 -3.24
N ALA A 443 22.30 -2.71 -3.87
CA ALA A 443 22.21 -1.43 -3.16
C ALA A 443 20.88 -1.27 -2.40
N ALA A 444 19.76 -1.64 -3.04
CA ALA A 444 18.43 -1.61 -2.42
C ALA A 444 18.36 -2.53 -1.20
N VAL A 445 18.85 -3.77 -1.36
CA VAL A 445 18.88 -4.76 -0.28
C VAL A 445 19.76 -4.28 0.87
N TYR A 446 20.97 -3.81 0.58
CA TYR A 446 21.91 -3.33 1.58
C TYR A 446 21.32 -2.15 2.39
N GLN A 447 20.83 -1.11 1.70
CA GLN A 447 20.26 0.07 2.35
C GLN A 447 18.99 -0.29 3.15
N GLY A 448 18.10 -1.08 2.55
CA GLY A 448 16.87 -1.52 3.19
C GLY A 448 17.11 -2.34 4.45
N VAL A 449 18.14 -3.21 4.45
CA VAL A 449 18.57 -3.96 5.63
C VAL A 449 19.08 -3.03 6.73
N LEU A 450 19.85 -1.98 6.41
CA LEU A 450 20.30 -1.00 7.41
C LEU A 450 19.12 -0.28 8.08
N PHE A 451 18.12 0.16 7.30
CA PHE A 451 16.90 0.78 7.82
C PHE A 451 16.07 -0.18 8.70
N LEU A 452 16.05 -1.46 8.34
CA LEU A 452 15.39 -2.50 9.11
C LEU A 452 16.13 -2.76 10.45
N PHE A 453 17.47 -2.80 10.43
CA PHE A 453 18.28 -2.95 11.63
C PHE A 453 18.18 -1.76 12.59
N ALA A 454 18.00 -0.53 12.08
CA ALA A 454 17.72 0.63 12.93
C ALA A 454 16.46 0.41 13.80
N GLY A 455 15.47 -0.32 13.29
CA GLY A 455 14.28 -0.72 14.04
C GLY A 455 14.55 -1.68 15.20
N VAL A 456 15.60 -2.52 15.10
CA VAL A 456 15.94 -3.48 16.16
C VAL A 456 16.31 -2.76 17.47
N LEU A 457 16.98 -1.61 17.38
CA LEU A 457 17.28 -0.77 18.55
C LEU A 457 16.01 -0.25 19.22
N VAL A 458 15.03 0.18 18.41
CA VAL A 458 13.72 0.62 18.90
C VAL A 458 12.98 -0.53 19.56
N TYR A 459 12.97 -1.72 18.95
CA TYR A 459 12.36 -2.92 19.52
C TYR A 459 13.00 -3.33 20.85
N ALA A 460 14.34 -3.32 20.93
CA ALA A 460 15.07 -3.64 22.14
C ALA A 460 14.71 -2.67 23.28
N TRP A 461 14.67 -1.37 22.99
CA TRP A 461 14.28 -0.35 23.96
C TRP A 461 12.81 -0.52 24.41
N MET A 462 11.89 -0.75 23.48
CA MET A 462 10.48 -1.00 23.79
C MET A 462 10.29 -2.27 24.62
N SER A 463 10.99 -3.35 24.27
CA SER A 463 10.95 -4.62 25.00
C SER A 463 11.49 -4.47 26.41
N ALA A 464 12.60 -3.73 26.59
CA ALA A 464 13.15 -3.43 27.90
C ALA A 464 12.19 -2.61 28.78
N ARG A 465 11.45 -1.66 28.18
CA ARG A 465 10.41 -0.90 28.90
C ARG A 465 9.24 -1.79 29.30
N LYS A 466 8.79 -2.68 28.41
CA LYS A 466 7.68 -3.61 28.67
C LYS A 466 8.02 -4.61 29.78
N ALA A 467 9.28 -5.05 29.88
CA ALA A 467 9.73 -5.94 30.95
C ALA A 467 9.85 -5.26 32.33
N ARG A 468 9.90 -3.92 32.38
CA ARG A 468 9.98 -3.14 33.63
C ARG A 468 8.61 -2.71 34.17
N ALA A 469 7.56 -2.76 33.35
CA ALA A 469 6.19 -2.41 33.69
C ALA A 469 5.42 -3.66 34.10
#